data_AF-A0A1Y6L2M7-F1
#
_entry.id   AF-A0A1Y6L2M7-F1
#
_cell.length_a   1.000
_cell.length_b   1.000
_cell.length_c   1.000
_cell.angle_alpha   90.00
_cell.angle_beta   90.00
_cell.angle_gamma   90.00
#
_symmetry.space_group_name_H-M   'P 1'
#
loop_
_entity.id
_entity.type
_entity.pdbx_description
1 polymer ?
#
loop_
_entity_poly.entity_id
_entity_poly.type
_entity_poly.pdbx_seq_one_letter_code
_entity_poly.pdbx_strand_id
1 'polypeptide(L)'
;MRIGTPDPLLQDRSPTILTVQDDPKAYLYVYHGDSGNTVNCYYCPHCTTHMYHHQEVMGPDTIVVWTGWIKEGREKFEVGAEIFGKAKMDLEPKIAETFETLSPS
;
A
#
# COMPACT_ATOMS: atom_id res chain seq x y z
N MET A 1 8.92 -2.35 14.51
CA MET A 1 9.48 -1.82 13.25
C MET A 1 10.70 -0.96 13.59
N ARG A 2 11.91 -1.38 13.20
CA ARG A 2 13.11 -0.54 13.33
C ARG A 2 13.62 -0.25 11.93
N ILE A 3 13.77 1.03 11.61
CA ILE A 3 14.27 1.51 10.34
C ILE A 3 15.80 1.46 10.43
N GLY A 4 16.43 0.61 9.62
CA GLY A 4 17.87 0.68 9.41
C GLY A 4 18.20 1.91 8.57
N THR A 5 19.23 2.66 8.95
CA THR A 5 19.68 3.84 8.21
C THR A 5 20.41 3.41 6.93
N PRO A 6 20.04 3.90 5.73
CA PRO A 6 20.77 3.63 4.50
C PRO A 6 22.06 4.48 4.39
N ASP A 7 23.00 3.96 3.60
CA ASP A 7 24.30 4.55 3.22
C ASP A 7 24.12 5.99 2.65
N PRO A 8 24.91 6.99 3.10
CA PRO A 8 24.79 8.38 2.67
C PRO A 8 24.95 8.65 1.17
N LEU A 9 25.54 7.73 0.39
CA LEU A 9 25.90 7.97 -1.01
C LEU A 9 24.83 7.59 -2.06
N LEU A 10 23.66 7.10 -1.65
CA LEU A 10 22.60 6.60 -2.54
C LEU A 10 21.27 7.39 -2.48
N GLN A 11 21.28 8.60 -1.90
CA GLN A 11 20.07 9.33 -1.49
C GLN A 11 19.26 10.03 -2.60
N ASP A 12 19.79 10.18 -3.82
CA ASP A 12 19.12 11.03 -4.85
C ASP A 12 18.03 10.31 -5.66
N ARG A 13 18.16 9.01 -5.96
CA ARG A 13 17.18 8.28 -6.82
C ARG A 13 16.94 6.83 -6.45
N SER A 14 17.25 6.45 -5.21
CA SER A 14 16.98 5.08 -4.78
C SER A 14 15.48 4.92 -4.51
N PRO A 15 14.80 3.88 -5.04
CA PRO A 15 13.45 3.57 -4.62
C PRO A 15 13.45 3.50 -3.09
N THR A 16 12.44 4.06 -2.44
CA THR A 16 12.29 3.88 -0.99
C THR A 16 12.06 2.38 -0.77
N ILE A 17 13.11 1.65 -0.42
CA ILE A 17 13.05 0.21 -0.17
C ILE A 17 12.32 0.03 1.16
N LEU A 18 11.03 -0.28 1.09
CA LEU A 18 10.28 -0.77 2.24
C LEU A 18 10.59 -2.25 2.40
N THR A 19 11.31 -2.60 3.48
CA THR A 19 11.50 -4.00 3.83
C THR A 19 10.35 -4.45 4.74
N VAL A 20 9.55 -5.40 4.23
CA VAL A 20 8.59 -6.12 5.06
C VAL A 20 9.38 -7.17 5.83
N GLN A 21 9.47 -7.00 7.15
CA GLN A 21 9.97 -8.05 8.02
C GLN A 21 8.79 -8.97 8.34
N ASP A 22 8.93 -10.27 8.06
CA ASP A 22 7.92 -11.26 8.43
C ASP A 22 7.62 -11.17 9.93
N ASP A 23 6.39 -10.79 10.28
CA ASP A 23 5.91 -10.82 11.65
C ASP A 23 5.16 -12.15 11.85
N PRO A 24 5.64 -13.05 12.73
CA PRO A 24 4.98 -14.32 13.01
C PRO A 24 3.57 -14.17 13.61
N LYS A 25 3.12 -12.94 13.90
CA LYS A 25 1.77 -12.60 14.39
C LYS A 25 0.87 -11.99 13.33
N ALA A 26 1.35 -11.73 12.12
CA ALA A 26 0.50 -11.26 11.03
C ALA A 26 -0.48 -12.38 10.63
N TYR A 27 -1.76 -12.06 10.58
CA TYR A 27 -2.78 -13.00 10.12
C TYR A 27 -3.08 -12.74 8.64
N LEU A 28 -3.29 -13.83 7.89
CA LEU A 28 -3.62 -13.80 6.47
C LEU A 28 -5.14 -13.92 6.30
N TYR A 29 -5.72 -12.94 5.63
CA TYR A 29 -7.09 -12.98 5.13
C TYR A 29 -7.08 -12.95 3.60
N VAL A 30 -7.82 -13.86 2.97
CA VAL A 30 -7.84 -14.04 1.51
C VAL A 30 -9.23 -13.68 0.99
N TYR A 31 -9.29 -12.78 0.02
CA TYR A 31 -10.53 -12.40 -0.67
C TYR A 31 -10.31 -12.23 -2.18
N HIS A 32 -11.39 -12.08 -2.96
CA HIS A 32 -11.31 -11.83 -4.40
C HIS A 32 -11.54 -10.35 -4.68
N GLY A 33 -10.61 -9.73 -5.42
CA GLY A 33 -10.73 -8.34 -5.86
C GLY A 33 -11.66 -8.18 -7.05
N ASP A 34 -11.91 -6.93 -7.44
CA ASP A 34 -12.70 -6.57 -8.62
C ASP A 34 -12.08 -7.08 -9.95
N SER A 35 -10.79 -7.41 -9.93
CA SER A 35 -10.09 -8.09 -11.03
C SER A 35 -10.48 -9.56 -11.19
N GLY A 36 -11.24 -10.13 -10.26
CA GLY A 36 -11.53 -11.56 -10.16
C GLY A 36 -10.38 -12.40 -9.59
N ASN A 37 -9.21 -11.81 -9.34
CA ASN A 37 -8.05 -12.50 -8.77
C ASN A 37 -8.02 -12.41 -7.24
N THR A 38 -7.23 -13.28 -6.63
CA THR A 38 -7.02 -13.30 -5.19
C THR A 38 -6.27 -12.06 -4.71
N VAL A 39 -6.65 -11.59 -3.53
CA VAL A 39 -5.91 -10.60 -2.75
C VAL A 39 -5.56 -11.20 -1.39
N ASN A 40 -4.27 -11.29 -1.13
CA ASN A 40 -3.71 -11.76 0.13
C ASN A 40 -3.50 -10.56 1.05
N CYS A 41 -4.26 -10.51 2.14
CA CYS A 41 -4.30 -9.39 3.06
C CYS A 41 -3.60 -9.74 4.38
N TYR A 42 -2.56 -8.99 4.74
CA TYR A 42 -1.79 -9.22 5.96
C TYR A 42 -2.09 -8.13 6.99
N TYR A 43 -2.63 -8.55 8.13
CA TYR A 43 -3.12 -7.63 9.16
C TYR A 43 -2.74 -8.09 10.58
N CYS A 44 -2.77 -7.14 11.52
CA CYS A 44 -2.54 -7.42 12.93
C CYS A 44 -3.86 -7.89 13.59
N PRO A 45 -3.93 -9.09 14.19
CA PRO A 45 -5.16 -9.59 14.80
C PRO A 45 -5.55 -8.85 16.09
N HIS A 46 -4.64 -8.09 16.70
CA HIS A 46 -4.90 -7.36 17.94
C HIS A 46 -5.55 -5.99 17.68
N CYS A 47 -5.02 -5.20 16.73
CA CYS A 47 -5.50 -3.84 16.44
C CYS A 47 -6.22 -3.72 15.08
N THR A 48 -6.39 -4.84 14.37
CA THR A 48 -7.03 -4.96 13.05
C THR A 48 -6.45 -4.05 11.97
N THR A 49 -5.23 -3.55 12.15
CA THR A 49 -4.54 -2.72 11.16
C THR A 49 -4.03 -3.59 10.01
N HIS A 50 -4.37 -3.20 8.79
CA HIS A 50 -3.89 -3.83 7.56
C HIS A 50 -2.54 -3.21 7.19
N MET A 51 -1.50 -4.03 7.12
CA MET A 51 -0.13 -3.52 6.88
C MET A 51 0.16 -3.43 5.39
N TYR A 52 -0.13 -4.52 4.67
CA TYR A 52 0.01 -4.58 3.23
C TYR A 52 -0.91 -5.64 2.61
N HIS A 53 -1.12 -5.50 1.31
CA HIS A 53 -1.82 -6.45 0.45
C HIS A 53 -0.90 -6.92 -0.67
N HIS A 54 -0.96 -8.20 -0.98
CA HIS A 54 -0.46 -8.72 -2.24
C HIS A 54 -1.67 -9.03 -3.14
N GLN A 55 -1.87 -8.22 -4.16
CA GLN A 55 -2.89 -8.47 -5.18
C GLN A 55 -2.24 -9.33 -6.26
N GLU A 56 -2.70 -10.56 -6.47
CA GLU A 56 -2.03 -11.50 -7.39
C GLU A 56 -1.93 -10.96 -8.82
N VAL A 57 -2.91 -10.14 -9.23
CA VAL A 57 -2.94 -9.46 -10.53
C VAL A 57 -1.73 -8.53 -10.76
N MET A 58 -1.07 -8.06 -9.70
CA MET A 58 0.10 -7.18 -9.76
C MET A 58 1.43 -7.94 -9.86
N GLY A 59 1.39 -9.28 -9.94
CA GLY A 59 2.58 -10.12 -9.99
C GLY A 59 3.25 -10.32 -8.61
N PRO A 60 4.28 -11.16 -8.53
CA PRO A 60 4.90 -11.57 -7.25
C PRO A 60 5.73 -10.46 -6.58
N ASP A 61 6.22 -9.49 -7.34
CA ASP A 61 7.19 -8.50 -6.86
C ASP A 61 6.55 -7.18 -6.41
N THR A 62 5.23 -7.07 -6.46
CA THR A 62 4.52 -5.82 -6.14
C THR A 62 3.52 -6.03 -5.00
N ILE A 63 3.63 -5.21 -3.97
CA ILE A 63 2.68 -5.15 -2.85
C ILE A 63 2.10 -3.75 -2.71
N VAL A 64 0.90 -3.67 -2.15
CA VAL A 64 0.26 -2.41 -1.74
C VAL A 64 0.46 -2.24 -0.25
N VAL A 65 1.17 -1.20 0.17
CA VAL A 65 1.48 -0.93 1.58
C VAL A 65 0.68 0.25 2.08
N TRP A 66 0.18 0.18 3.32
CA TRP A 66 -0.50 1.30 3.95
C TRP A 66 0.52 2.29 4.55
N THR A 67 0.97 3.24 3.74
CA THR A 67 2.01 4.23 4.11
C THR A 67 1.58 5.21 5.20
N GLY A 68 0.27 5.44 5.37
CA GLY A 68 -0.28 6.30 6.43
C GLY A 68 0.03 5.85 7.86
N TRP A 69 0.34 4.56 8.07
CA TRP A 69 0.79 4.05 9.37
C TRP A 69 2.30 4.19 9.61
N ILE A 70 3.05 4.55 8.56
CA ILE A 70 4.50 4.73 8.60
C ILE A 70 4.76 6.22 8.83
N LYS A 71 5.55 6.56 9.87
CA LYS A 71 5.82 7.96 10.22
C LYS A 71 6.42 8.72 9.03
N GLU A 72 7.47 8.18 8.44
CA GLU A 72 8.14 8.73 7.26
C GLU A 72 7.22 8.74 6.05
N GLY A 73 6.29 7.78 5.95
CA GLY A 73 5.31 7.74 4.87
C GLY A 73 4.37 8.95 4.89
N ARG A 74 3.88 9.32 6.08
CA ARG A 74 3.05 10.52 6.27
C ARG A 74 3.80 11.84 6.02
N GLU A 75 5.10 11.86 6.27
CA GLU A 75 5.92 13.06 6.13
C GLU A 75 6.44 13.26 4.69
N LYS A 76 6.58 12.19 3.91
CA LYS A 76 7.26 12.21 2.60
C LYS A 76 6.36 11.92 1.40
N PHE A 77 5.26 11.19 1.56
CA PHE A 77 4.40 10.83 0.44
C PHE A 77 3.20 11.76 0.35
N GLU A 78 3.09 12.45 -0.77
CA GLU A 78 1.87 13.14 -1.17
C GLU A 78 0.89 12.13 -1.80
N VAL A 79 -0.39 12.49 -1.82
CA VAL A 79 -1.42 11.66 -2.48
C VAL A 79 -1.22 11.77 -3.99
N GLY A 80 -0.75 10.70 -4.63
CA GLY A 80 -0.49 10.68 -6.06
C GLY A 80 -1.74 10.49 -6.93
N ALA A 81 -2.74 9.76 -6.43
CA ALA A 81 -3.96 9.47 -7.16
C ALA A 81 -5.11 9.05 -6.22
N GLU A 82 -6.33 9.29 -6.66
CA GLU A 82 -7.54 8.64 -6.14
C GLU A 82 -7.86 7.46 -7.06
N ILE A 83 -7.97 6.27 -6.47
CA ILE A 83 -8.33 5.04 -7.18
C ILE A 83 -9.74 4.60 -6.78
N PHE A 84 -10.36 3.72 -7.57
CA PHE A 84 -11.74 3.27 -7.38
C PHE A 84 -12.80 4.38 -7.46
N GLY A 85 -12.61 5.34 -8.37
CA GLY A 85 -13.53 6.44 -8.66
C GLY A 85 -14.97 5.99 -8.96
N LYS A 86 -15.16 4.78 -9.49
CA LYS A 86 -16.49 4.19 -9.76
C LYS A 86 -17.39 4.09 -8.52
N ALA A 87 -16.79 4.10 -7.32
CA ALA A 87 -17.49 4.01 -6.03
C ALA A 87 -17.40 5.32 -5.22
N LYS A 88 -16.80 6.37 -5.78
CA LYS A 88 -16.61 7.66 -5.12
C LYS A 88 -17.97 8.32 -4.86
N MET A 89 -18.21 8.77 -3.63
CA MET A 89 -19.43 9.52 -3.31
C MET A 89 -19.31 10.99 -3.77
N ASP A 90 -20.45 11.59 -4.14
CA ASP A 90 -20.51 12.99 -4.60
C ASP A 90 -20.01 13.99 -3.55
N LEU A 91 -20.15 13.67 -2.26
CA LEU A 91 -19.73 14.52 -1.14
C LEU A 91 -18.22 14.48 -0.87
N GLU A 92 -17.49 13.52 -1.44
CA GLU A 92 -16.06 13.39 -1.20
C GLU A 92 -15.28 14.47 -1.95
N PRO A 93 -14.47 15.29 -1.26
CA PRO A 93 -13.65 16.28 -1.93
C PRO A 93 -12.61 15.59 -2.83
N LYS A 94 -12.37 16.13 -4.01
CA LYS A 94 -11.29 15.67 -4.90
C LYS A 94 -9.96 16.22 -4.39
N ILE A 95 -9.01 15.33 -4.08
CA ILE A 95 -7.67 15.63 -3.56
C ILE A 95 -6.53 15.24 -4.52
N ALA A 96 -6.80 14.42 -5.54
CA ALA A 96 -5.84 14.06 -6.60
C ALA A 96 -6.56 13.70 -7.92
N GLU A 97 -5.83 13.28 -8.95
CA GLU A 97 -6.44 12.71 -10.16
C GLU A 97 -7.19 11.42 -9.83
N THR A 98 -8.43 11.30 -10.31
CA THR A 98 -9.33 10.18 -9.98
C THR A 98 -9.39 9.20 -11.14
N PHE A 99 -9.10 7.93 -10.87
CA PHE A 99 -9.21 6.82 -11.82
C PHE A 99 -10.38 5.92 -11.43
N GLU A 100 -11.13 5.44 -12.43
CA GLU A 100 -12.30 4.55 -12.21
C GLU A 100 -11.96 3.31 -11.40
N THR A 101 -10.79 2.70 -11.63
CA THR A 101 -10.30 1.53 -10.90
C THR A 101 -8.86 1.73 -10.44
N LEU A 102 -7.86 1.47 -11.28
CA LEU A 102 -6.44 1.76 -11.04
C LEU A 102 -5.92 2.61 -12.21
N SER A 103 -4.89 3.43 -11.98
CA SER A 103 -4.22 4.14 -13.07
C SER A 103 -3.64 3.15 -14.07
N PRO A 104 -3.79 3.39 -15.39
CA PRO A 104 -3.03 2.62 -16.38
C PRO A 104 -1.54 2.90 -16.16
N SER A 105 -0.75 1.83 -16.01
CA SER A 105 0.69 1.88 -15.78
C SER A 105 1.46 2.65 -16.84
#